data_AF-A0A521EXG8-F1
#
_entry.id   AF-A0A521EXG8-F1
#
_cell.length_a   1.000
_cell.length_b   1.000
_cell.length_c   1.000
_cell.angle_alpha   90.00
_cell.angle_beta   90.00
_cell.angle_gamma   90.00
#
_symmetry.space_group_name_H-M   'P 1'
#
loop_
_entity.id
_entity.type
_entity.pdbx_description
1 polymer ?
#
loop_
_entity_poly.entity_id
_entity_poly.type
_entity_poly.pdbx_seq_one_letter_code
_entity_poly.pdbx_strand_id
1 'polypeptide(L)'
;MGMAIPLYLDAVSVLPVIESLIGKGVPMGTAIAFMMGAIGLSLPEALLLKKVMKNRLLIVFFVTIGLGMILSGYFFNLVLS
;
A
#
# COMPACT_ATOMS: atom_id res chain seq x y z
N MET A 1 15.84 -18.30 -15.38
CA MET A 1 15.59 -17.45 -14.19
C MET A 1 14.80 -16.24 -14.66
N GLY A 2 13.49 -16.38 -14.76
CA GLY A 2 12.64 -15.29 -15.24
C GLY A 2 12.64 -14.19 -14.20
N MET A 3 13.17 -13.02 -14.55
CA MET A 3 12.77 -11.78 -13.91
C MET A 3 11.27 -11.63 -14.19
N ALA A 4 10.46 -12.23 -13.32
CA ALA A 4 9.10 -11.80 -13.13
C ALA A 4 9.21 -10.35 -12.71
N ILE A 5 9.06 -9.46 -13.69
CA ILE A 5 8.83 -8.04 -13.47
C ILE A 5 7.82 -7.98 -12.32
N PRO A 6 8.14 -7.33 -11.18
CA PRO A 6 7.23 -7.22 -10.05
C PRO A 6 6.12 -6.25 -10.45
N LEU A 7 5.31 -6.66 -11.42
CA LEU A 7 4.20 -5.89 -11.92
C LEU A 7 3.06 -5.96 -10.90
N TYR A 8 3.02 -7.04 -10.10
CA TYR A 8 2.21 -7.20 -8.88
C TYR A 8 3.15 -7.20 -7.66
N LEU A 9 2.97 -6.25 -6.75
CA LEU A 9 3.65 -6.25 -5.46
C LEU A 9 2.86 -7.15 -4.52
N ASP A 10 3.41 -8.32 -4.22
CA ASP A 10 2.85 -9.24 -3.22
C ASP A 10 3.36 -8.91 -1.82
N ALA A 11 2.61 -9.35 -0.80
CA ALA A 11 2.96 -9.16 0.61
C ALA A 11 4.39 -9.64 0.95
N VAL A 12 4.84 -10.70 0.29
CA VAL A 12 6.15 -11.33 0.52
C VAL A 12 7.30 -10.48 -0.04
N SER A 13 7.11 -9.77 -1.15
CA SER A 13 8.15 -8.95 -1.76
C SER A 13 8.35 -7.60 -1.06
N VAL A 14 7.34 -7.11 -0.34
CA VAL A 14 7.43 -5.87 0.46
C VAL A 14 7.95 -6.13 1.88
N LEU A 15 7.87 -7.37 2.38
CA LEU A 15 8.34 -7.77 3.70
C LEU A 15 9.77 -7.30 4.05
N PRO A 16 10.82 -7.54 3.24
CA PRO A 16 12.18 -7.10 3.57
C PRO A 16 12.33 -5.57 3.60
N VAL A 17 11.51 -4.84 2.84
CA VAL A 17 11.48 -3.37 2.85
C VAL A 17 10.90 -2.88 4.19
N ILE A 18 9.83 -3.51 4.65
CA ILE A 18 9.20 -3.19 5.93
C ILE A 18 10.13 -3.49 7.10
N GLU A 19 10.77 -4.64 7.13
CA GLU A 19 11.73 -4.99 8.18
C GLU A 19 12.90 -3.99 8.23
N SER A 20 13.38 -3.54 7.07
CA SER A 20 14.39 -2.47 6.98
C SER A 20 13.88 -1.11 7.49
N LEU A 21 12.62 -0.76 7.20
CA LEU A 21 12.00 0.48 7.68
C LEU A 21 11.79 0.47 9.20
N ILE A 22 11.27 -0.64 9.75
CA ILE A 22 11.10 -0.82 11.19
C ILE A 22 12.47 -0.79 11.89
N GLY A 23 13.49 -1.45 11.32
CA GLY A 23 14.87 -1.40 11.82
C GLY A 23 15.50 -0.01 11.80
N LYS A 24 14.99 0.90 10.97
CA LYS A 24 15.37 2.33 10.92
C LYS A 24 14.56 3.22 11.88
N GLY A 25 13.69 2.63 12.71
CA GLY A 25 12.86 3.36 13.68
C GLY A 25 11.56 3.90 13.11
N VAL A 26 11.12 3.43 11.92
CA VAL A 26 9.77 3.75 11.43
C VAL A 26 8.75 3.02 12.32
N PRO A 27 7.71 3.72 12.81
CA PRO A 27 6.66 3.08 13.59
C PRO A 27 5.97 1.95 12.83
N MET A 28 5.69 0.85 13.52
CA MET A 28 5.16 -0.36 12.87
C MET A 28 3.81 -0.11 12.17
N GLY A 29 2.94 0.76 12.73
CA GLY A 29 1.70 1.16 12.07
C GLY A 29 1.92 1.88 10.73
N THR A 30 2.95 2.72 10.62
CA THR A 30 3.32 3.39 9.37
C THR A 30 3.90 2.41 8.36
N ALA A 31 4.68 1.44 8.82
CA ALA A 31 5.25 0.40 7.97
C ALA A 31 4.16 -0.54 7.38
N ILE A 32 3.14 -0.88 8.19
CA ILE A 32 1.98 -1.66 7.73
C ILE A 32 1.10 -0.84 6.77
N ALA A 33 0.86 0.44 7.04
CA ALA A 33 0.12 1.31 6.12
C ALA A 33 0.83 1.44 4.76
N PHE A 34 2.17 1.49 4.75
CA PHE A 34 2.97 1.46 3.53
C PHE A 34 2.78 0.15 2.76
N MET A 35 2.79 -1.00 3.46
CA MET A 35 2.50 -2.30 2.86
C MET A 35 1.13 -2.34 2.17
N MET A 36 0.10 -1.85 2.87
CA MET A 36 -1.27 -1.82 2.35
C MET A 36 -1.37 -0.95 1.10
N GLY A 37 -0.68 0.19 1.07
CA GLY A 37 -0.62 1.05 -0.11
C GLY A 37 0.17 0.44 -1.27
N ALA A 38 1.30 -0.20 -0.97
CA ALA A 38 2.14 -0.85 -1.98
C ALA A 38 1.42 -2.02 -2.67
N ILE A 39 0.57 -2.75 -1.95
CA ILE A 39 -0.18 -3.91 -2.48
C ILE A 39 -1.55 -3.49 -3.03
N GLY A 40 -2.28 -2.61 -2.33
CA GLY A 40 -3.67 -2.29 -2.63
C GLY A 40 -3.87 -1.17 -3.66
N LEU A 41 -2.82 -0.40 -3.97
CA LEU A 41 -2.86 0.76 -4.86
C LEU A 41 -1.85 0.63 -6.01
N SER A 42 -1.60 -0.59 -6.49
CA SER A 42 -0.56 -0.83 -7.49
C SER A 42 -0.95 -0.32 -8.88
N LEU A 43 0.07 -0.08 -9.70
CA LEU A 43 -0.04 0.35 -11.09
C LEU A 43 -0.99 -0.53 -11.94
N PRO A 44 -0.93 -1.88 -11.90
CA PRO A 44 -1.88 -2.71 -12.63
C PRO A 44 -3.32 -2.61 -12.08
N GLU A 45 -3.55 -2.53 -10.76
CA GLU A 45 -4.92 -2.33 -10.24
C GLU A 45 -5.52 -1.02 -10.75
N ALA A 46 -4.74 0.07 -10.79
CA ALA A 46 -5.18 1.33 -11.34
C ALA A 46 -5.57 1.21 -12.83
N LEU A 47 -4.79 0.48 -13.62
CA LEU A 47 -5.04 0.26 -15.04
C LEU A 47 -6.27 -0.63 -15.26
N LEU A 48 -6.46 -1.68 -14.45
CA LEU A 48 -7.63 -2.56 -14.49
C LEU A 48 -8.90 -1.79 -14.11
N LEU A 49 -8.88 -1.05 -13.00
CA LEU A 49 -10.01 -0.23 -12.55
C LEU A 49 -10.36 0.88 -13.54
N LYS A 50 -9.37 1.49 -14.20
CA LYS A 50 -9.60 2.50 -15.25
C LYS A 50 -10.39 1.95 -16.44
N LYS A 51 -10.32 0.64 -16.70
CA LYS A 51 -11.06 -0.01 -17.79
C LYS A 51 -12.54 -0.23 -17.46
N VAL A 52 -12.88 -0.36 -16.17
CA VAL A 52 -14.25 -0.58 -15.69
C VAL A 52 -14.90 0.65 -15.04
N MET A 53 -14.12 1.65 -14.62
CA MET A 53 -14.60 2.84 -13.92
C MET A 53 -14.27 4.14 -14.68
N LYS A 54 -15.15 5.15 -14.59
CA LYS A 54 -14.85 6.52 -15.04
C LYS A 54 -13.70 7.12 -14.21
N ASN A 55 -12.83 7.92 -14.84
CA ASN A 55 -11.71 8.58 -14.16
C ASN A 55 -12.08 9.28 -12.84
N ARG A 56 -13.27 9.92 -12.76
CA ARG A 56 -13.73 10.55 -11.51
C ARG A 56 -13.92 9.55 -10.37
N LEU A 57 -14.47 8.37 -10.66
CA LEU A 57 -14.69 7.31 -9.67
C LEU A 57 -13.37 6.71 -9.20
N LEU A 58 -12.42 6.52 -10.12
CA LEU A 58 -11.09 6.02 -9.80
C LEU A 58 -10.37 6.96 -8.82
N ILE A 59 -10.38 8.27 -9.08
CA ILE A 59 -9.77 9.26 -8.17
C ILE A 59 -10.40 9.17 -6.78
N VAL A 60 -11.74 9.14 -6.69
CA VAL A 60 -12.43 9.05 -5.40
C VAL A 60 -12.09 7.75 -4.66
N PHE A 61 -11.98 6.62 -5.37
CA PHE A 61 -11.60 5.34 -4.80
C PHE A 61 -10.19 5.38 -4.19
N PHE A 62 -9.21 5.83 -4.97
CA PHE A 62 -7.81 5.92 -4.53
C PHE A 62 -7.65 6.87 -3.34
N VAL A 63 -8.35 8.02 -3.36
CA VAL A 63 -8.33 8.99 -2.26
C VAL A 63 -9.00 8.42 -1.00
N THR A 64 -10.14 7.76 -1.13
CA THR A 64 -10.86 7.19 0.02
C THR A 64 -10.04 6.08 0.69
N ILE A 65 -9.47 5.17 -0.10
CA ILE A 65 -8.62 4.11 0.42
C ILE A 65 -7.33 4.68 1.00
N GLY A 66 -6.68 5.62 0.31
CA GLY A 66 -5.47 6.27 0.80
C GLY A 66 -5.68 6.98 2.14
N LEU A 67 -6.80 7.70 2.30
CA LEU A 67 -7.19 8.30 3.58
C LEU A 67 -7.41 7.23 4.66
N GLY A 68 -8.09 6.13 4.34
CA GLY A 68 -8.27 5.02 5.26
C GLY A 68 -6.96 4.38 5.70
N MET A 69 -5.99 4.22 4.80
CA MET A 69 -4.66 3.69 5.11
C MET A 69 -3.86 4.63 6.02
N ILE A 70 -3.92 5.95 5.78
CA ILE A 70 -3.24 6.94 6.64
C ILE A 70 -3.86 6.95 8.04
N LEU A 71 -5.20 7.00 8.13
CA LEU A 71 -5.92 6.98 9.39
C LEU A 71 -5.67 5.68 10.16
N SER A 72 -5.70 4.54 9.48
CA SER A 72 -5.36 3.24 10.06
C SER A 72 -3.92 3.19 10.54
N GLY A 73 -2.96 3.69 9.76
CA GLY A 73 -1.55 3.76 10.17
C GLY A 73 -1.34 4.62 11.41
N TYR A 74 -2.04 5.74 11.52
CA TYR A 74 -2.02 6.59 12.72
C TYR A 74 -2.71 5.91 13.91
N PHE A 75 -3.83 5.23 13.68
CA PHE A 75 -4.54 4.46 14.69
C PHE A 75 -3.68 3.32 15.25
N PHE A 76 -3.04 2.53 14.36
CA PHE A 76 -2.11 1.48 14.76
C PHE A 76 -0.88 2.05 15.47
N ASN A 77 -0.38 3.22 15.06
CA ASN A 77 0.70 3.89 15.78
C ASN A 77 0.25 4.26 17.20
N LEU A 78 -0.93 4.85 17.38
CA LEU A 78 -1.45 5.21 18.70
C LEU A 78 -1.78 4.01 19.60
N VAL A 79 -2.24 2.89 19.04
CA VAL A 79 -2.60 1.69 19.80
C VAL A 79 -1.38 0.82 20.14
N LEU A 80 -0.37 0.80 19.28
CA LEU A 80 0.82 -0.03 19.41
C LEU A 80 2.04 0.72 19.99
N SER A 81 1.92 2.04 20.18
CA SER A 81 2.92 2.88 20.85
C SER A 81 2.98 2.66 22.36
#